data_AF-A0A845GV57-F1
#
_entry.id   AF-A0A845GV57-F1
#
_cell.length_a   1.000
_cell.length_b   1.000
_cell.length_c   1.000
_cell.angle_alpha   90.00
_cell.angle_beta   90.00
_cell.angle_gamma   90.00
#
_symmetry.space_group_name_H-M   'P 1'
#
loop_
_entity.id
_entity.type
_entity.pdbx_description
1 polymer ?
#
loop_
_entity_poly.entity_id
_entity_poly.type
_entity_poly.pdbx_seq_one_letter_code
_entity_poly.pdbx_strand_id
1 'polypeptide(L)'
;YGAMLATLGHAASQPLRLLLVLIGGVAWSAIVTTLNGAAQKAFPDAVRARTLSVHILAIAAGQTAGSAAWGMLAARCGIVPALTAAGAATLACAALVACSNDFLETV
;
A
#
# COMPACT_ATOMS: atom_id res chain seq x y z
N TYR A 1 -1.60 -2.20 -7.50
CA TYR A 1 -2.05 -1.04 -6.70
C TYR A 1 -1.36 0.26 -7.11
N GLY A 2 -0.02 0.36 -7.06
CA GLY A 2 0.70 1.61 -7.43
C GLY A 2 0.40 2.14 -8.83
N ALA A 3 0.39 1.26 -9.85
CA ALA A 3 0.02 1.64 -11.22
C ALA A 3 -1.42 2.18 -11.34
N MET A 4 -2.36 1.68 -10.53
CA MET A 4 -3.72 2.21 -10.47
C MET A 4 -3.71 3.64 -9.93
N LEU A 5 -3.08 3.88 -8.77
CA LEU A 5 -3.00 5.22 -8.19
C LEU A 5 -2.38 6.23 -9.17
N ALA A 6 -1.33 5.82 -9.89
CA ALA A 6 -0.64 6.67 -10.85
C ALA A 6 -1.50 7.05 -12.06
N THR A 7 -2.40 6.17 -12.51
CA THR A 7 -3.17 6.37 -13.75
C THR A 7 -4.60 6.84 -13.52
N LEU A 8 -5.15 6.64 -12.32
CA LEU A 8 -6.55 6.92 -12.00
C LEU A 8 -6.93 8.39 -12.22
N GLY A 9 -6.03 9.32 -11.88
CA GLY A 9 -6.25 10.76 -12.06
C GLY A 9 -6.26 11.24 -13.51
N HIS A 10 -5.79 10.41 -14.45
CA HIS A 10 -5.66 10.75 -15.88
C HIS A 10 -6.72 10.07 -16.75
N ALA A 11 -7.50 9.13 -16.21
CA ALA A 11 -8.48 8.36 -16.96
C ALA A 11 -9.73 9.19 -17.29
N ALA A 12 -9.90 9.51 -18.59
CA ALA A 12 -11.06 10.28 -19.08
C ALA A 12 -12.38 9.49 -19.07
N SER A 13 -12.33 8.16 -19.25
CA SER A 13 -13.53 7.32 -19.32
C SER A 13 -13.94 6.76 -17.96
N GLN A 14 -15.24 6.86 -17.66
CA GLN A 14 -15.84 6.32 -16.43
C GLN A 14 -15.72 4.78 -16.28
N PRO A 15 -15.93 3.95 -17.32
CA PRO A 15 -15.73 2.51 -17.19
C PRO A 15 -14.27 2.14 -16.90
N LEU A 16 -13.29 2.86 -17.46
CA LEU A 16 -11.88 2.61 -17.19
C LEU A 16 -11.53 2.90 -15.73
N ARG A 17 -12.05 3.99 -15.16
CA ARG A 17 -11.87 4.30 -13.73
C ARG A 17 -12.42 3.19 -12.83
N LEU A 18 -13.58 2.64 -13.15
CA LEU A 18 -14.17 1.51 -12.40
C LEU A 18 -13.27 0.27 -12.46
N LEU A 19 -12.81 -0.11 -13.66
CA LEU A 19 -11.90 -1.25 -13.82
C LEU A 19 -10.59 -1.06 -13.05
N LEU A 20 -10.00 0.15 -13.12
CA LEU A 20 -8.81 0.49 -12.36
C LEU A 20 -9.03 0.32 -10.85
N VAL A 21 -10.13 0.85 -10.31
CA VAL A 21 -10.47 0.72 -8.88
C VAL A 21 -10.70 -0.74 -8.48
N LEU A 22 -11.35 -1.55 -9.32
CA LEU A 22 -11.54 -2.97 -9.05
C LEU A 22 -10.21 -3.72 -8.96
N ILE A 23 -9.32 -3.53 -9.95
CA ILE A 23 -7.98 -4.13 -9.95
C ILE A 23 -7.17 -3.64 -8.75
N GLY A 24 -7.29 -2.35 -8.43
CA GLY A 24 -6.69 -1.76 -7.24
C GLY A 24 -7.15 -2.40 -5.94
N GLY A 25 -8.45 -2.63 -5.80
CA GLY A 25 -9.05 -3.29 -4.64
C GLY A 25 -8.51 -4.70 -4.46
N VAL A 26 -8.48 -5.50 -5.54
CA VAL A 26 -7.89 -6.86 -5.51
C VAL A 26 -6.43 -6.81 -5.11
N ALA A 27 -5.65 -5.89 -5.69
CA ALA A 27 -4.23 -5.74 -5.37
C ALA A 27 -4.01 -5.32 -3.90
N TRP A 28 -4.80 -4.40 -3.37
CA TRP A 28 -4.71 -3.97 -1.97
C TRP A 28 -5.04 -5.11 -1.01
N SER A 29 -6.13 -5.85 -1.26
CA SER A 29 -6.50 -7.01 -0.45
C SER A 29 -5.41 -8.08 -0.43
N ALA A 30 -4.75 -8.33 -1.56
CA ALA A 30 -3.61 -9.25 -1.63
C ALA A 30 -2.44 -8.76 -0.75
N ILE A 31 -2.11 -7.47 -0.80
CA ILE A 31 -1.07 -6.87 0.06
C ILE A 31 -1.41 -7.04 1.54
N VAL A 32 -2.62 -6.65 1.95
CA VAL A 32 -3.06 -6.75 3.35
C VAL A 32 -3.04 -8.20 3.84
N THR A 33 -3.52 -9.14 3.02
CA THR A 33 -3.55 -10.57 3.37
C THR A 33 -2.13 -11.11 3.55
N THR A 34 -1.21 -10.80 2.63
CA THR A 34 0.19 -11.22 2.72
C THR A 34 0.88 -10.61 3.94
N LEU A 35 0.68 -9.31 4.21
CA LEU A 35 1.29 -8.64 5.36
C LEU A 35 0.78 -9.22 6.69
N ASN A 36 -0.53 -9.42 6.82
CA ASN A 36 -1.10 -10.04 8.01
C ASN A 36 -0.64 -11.48 8.18
N GLY A 37 -0.60 -12.26 7.10
CA GLY A 37 -0.10 -13.64 7.12
C GLY A 37 1.38 -13.73 7.49
N ALA A 38 2.23 -12.83 6.98
CA ALA A 38 3.65 -12.76 7.34
C ALA A 38 3.84 -12.36 8.81
N ALA A 39 3.11 -11.34 9.27
CA ALA A 39 3.14 -10.91 10.67
C ALA A 39 2.73 -12.05 11.62
N GLN A 40 1.65 -12.78 11.30
CA GLN A 40 1.21 -13.92 12.12
C GLN A 40 2.26 -15.04 12.19
N LYS A 41 2.99 -15.30 11.10
CA LYS A 41 4.04 -16.33 11.02
C LYS A 41 5.34 -15.94 11.76
N ALA A 42 5.58 -14.64 11.98
CA ALA A 42 6.79 -14.16 12.63
C ALA A 42 6.78 -14.35 14.17
N PHE A 43 5.62 -14.64 14.78
CA PHE A 43 5.46 -14.68 16.23
C PHE A 43 5.12 -16.08 16.77
N PRO A 44 5.66 -16.47 17.95
CA PRO A 44 5.28 -17.71 18.63
C PRO A 44 3.81 -17.73 19.07
N ASP A 45 3.20 -18.92 19.08
CA ASP A 45 1.78 -19.15 19.41
C ASP A 45 1.33 -18.51 20.73
N ALA A 46 2.18 -18.56 21.76
CA ALA A 46 1.85 -18.04 23.10
C ALA A 46 1.64 -16.52 23.14
N VAL A 47 2.23 -15.77 22.21
CA VAL A 47 2.16 -14.29 22.18
C VAL A 47 1.47 -13.76 20.92
N ARG A 48 1.15 -14.62 19.95
CA ARG A 48 0.57 -14.26 18.64
C ARG A 48 -0.64 -13.33 18.75
N ALA A 49 -1.59 -13.62 19.65
CA ALA A 49 -2.79 -12.80 19.82
C ALA A 49 -2.46 -11.37 20.29
N ARG A 50 -1.55 -11.23 21.27
CA ARG A 50 -1.15 -9.93 21.82
C ARG A 50 -0.39 -9.11 20.78
N THR A 51 0.55 -9.75 20.09
CA THR A 51 1.34 -9.07 19.07
C THR A 51 0.51 -8.68 17.85
N LEU A 52 -0.49 -9.48 17.48
CA LEU A 52 -1.42 -9.14 16.40
C LEU A 52 -2.25 -7.89 16.72
N SER A 53 -2.70 -7.73 17.97
CA SER A 53 -3.39 -6.50 18.40
C SER A 53 -2.49 -5.26 18.24
N VAL A 54 -1.22 -5.36 18.63
CA VAL A 54 -0.24 -4.27 18.46
C VAL A 54 0.03 -4.01 16.97
N HIS A 55 0.13 -5.05 16.16
CA HIS A 55 0.31 -4.92 14.70
C HIS A 55 -0.86 -4.18 14.05
N ILE A 56 -2.10 -4.53 14.36
CA ILE A 56 -3.29 -3.85 13.83
C ILE A 56 -3.35 -2.40 14.32
N LEU A 57 -3.02 -2.14 15.59
CA LEU A 57 -2.95 -0.79 16.13
C LEU A 57 -1.90 0.06 15.38
N ALA A 58 -0.71 -0.51 15.12
CA ALA A 58 0.34 0.16 14.37
C ALA A 58 -0.08 0.43 12.91
N ILE A 59 -0.74 -0.53 12.25
CA ILE A 59 -1.30 -0.32 10.91
C ILE A 59 -2.33 0.81 10.95
N ALA A 60 -3.27 0.78 11.90
CA ALA A 60 -4.32 1.81 12.00
C ALA A 60 -3.73 3.20 12.24
N ALA A 61 -2.78 3.33 13.17
CA ALA A 61 -2.08 4.59 13.42
C ALA A 61 -1.32 5.09 12.17
N GLY A 62 -0.66 4.18 11.45
CA GLY A 62 0.01 4.49 10.19
C GLY A 62 -0.96 4.95 9.09
N GLN A 63 -2.13 4.31 8.99
CA GLN A 63 -3.18 4.73 8.06
C GLN A 63 -3.70 6.12 8.41
N THR A 64 -3.99 6.41 9.69
CA THR A 64 -4.42 7.74 10.13
C THR A 64 -3.39 8.82 9.82
N ALA A 65 -2.14 8.61 10.20
CA ALA A 65 -1.05 9.56 9.93
C ALA A 65 -0.81 9.75 8.42
N GLY A 66 -0.81 8.64 7.67
CA GLY A 66 -0.65 8.66 6.22
C GLY A 66 -1.79 9.40 5.51
N SER A 67 -3.04 9.16 5.89
CA SER A 67 -4.20 9.87 5.35
C SER A 67 -4.14 11.37 5.63
N ALA A 68 -3.69 11.79 6.82
CA ALA A 68 -3.49 13.20 7.12
C ALA A 68 -2.39 13.84 6.25
N ALA A 69 -1.25 13.16 6.10
CA ALA A 69 -0.14 13.64 5.28
C ALA A 69 -0.53 13.77 3.80
N TRP A 70 -1.13 12.73 3.22
CA TRP A 70 -1.60 12.74 1.82
C TRP A 70 -2.77 13.70 1.61
N GLY A 71 -3.66 13.85 2.60
CA GLY A 71 -4.75 14.83 2.57
C GLY A 71 -4.24 16.27 2.53
N MET A 72 -3.22 16.59 3.33
CA MET A 72 -2.57 17.89 3.30
C MET A 72 -1.85 18.14 1.96
N LEU A 73 -1.20 17.12 1.40
CA LEU A 73 -0.58 17.23 0.08
C LEU A 73 -1.62 17.48 -1.02
N ALA A 74 -2.73 16.74 -0.99
CA ALA A 74 -3.83 16.91 -1.94
C ALA A 74 -4.49 18.30 -1.82
N ALA A 75 -4.59 18.84 -0.61
CA ALA A 75 -5.11 20.20 -0.38
C ALA A 75 -4.21 21.29 -0.98
N ARG A 76 -2.89 21.08 -1.02
CA ARG A 76 -1.92 22.06 -1.53
C ARG A 76 -1.64 21.93 -3.03
N CYS A 77 -1.52 20.71 -3.53
CA CYS A 77 -1.08 20.43 -4.90
C CYS A 77 -2.21 19.94 -5.82
N GLY A 78 -3.36 19.58 -5.25
CA GLY A 78 -4.47 18.96 -5.98
C GLY A 78 -4.44 17.43 -5.93
N ILE A 79 -5.58 16.82 -6.28
CA ILE A 79 -5.81 15.37 -6.14
C ILE A 79 -4.97 14.55 -7.13
N VAL A 80 -4.91 14.96 -8.41
CA VAL A 80 -4.19 14.23 -9.46
C VAL A 80 -2.69 14.09 -9.13
N PRO A 81 -1.93 15.16 -8.85
CA PRO A 81 -0.52 15.02 -8.50
C PRO A 81 -0.28 14.30 -7.17
N ALA A 82 -1.21 14.38 -6.21
CA ALA A 82 -1.10 13.61 -4.97
C ALA A 82 -1.26 12.10 -5.22
N LEU A 83 -2.21 11.70 -6.07
CA LEU A 83 -2.40 10.30 -6.47
C LEU A 83 -1.23 9.75 -7.28
N THR A 84 -0.68 10.56 -8.19
CA THR A 84 0.49 10.15 -8.98
C THR A 84 1.73 9.96 -8.12
N ALA A 85 1.98 10.88 -7.18
CA ALA A 85 3.06 10.75 -6.20
C ALA A 85 2.90 9.51 -5.31
N ALA A 86 1.69 9.23 -4.82
CA ALA A 86 1.41 8.02 -4.04
C ALA A 86 1.62 6.73 -4.87
N GLY A 87 1.21 6.74 -6.14
CA GLY A 87 1.46 5.65 -7.08
C GLY A 87 2.96 5.42 -7.31
N ALA A 88 3.72 6.49 -7.55
CA ALA A 88 5.17 6.44 -7.73
C ALA A 88 5.88 5.92 -6.47
N ALA A 89 5.51 6.42 -5.29
CA ALA A 89 6.06 5.94 -4.01
C ALA A 89 5.81 4.44 -3.80
N THR A 90 4.60 3.96 -4.13
CA THR A 90 4.26 2.53 -4.01
C THR A 90 5.11 1.67 -4.97
N LEU A 91 5.31 2.13 -6.21
CA LEU A 91 6.14 1.44 -7.19
C LEU A 91 7.62 1.44 -6.80
N ALA A 92 8.12 2.56 -6.25
CA ALA A 92 9.48 2.65 -5.72
C ALA A 92 9.69 1.66 -4.56
N CYS A 93 8.75 1.58 -3.61
CA CYS A 93 8.80 0.57 -2.55
C CYS A 93 8.82 -0.87 -3.11
N ALA A 94 7.99 -1.17 -4.12
CA ALA A 94 7.99 -2.49 -4.75
C ALA A 94 9.33 -2.82 -5.42
N ALA A 95 9.93 -1.85 -6.12
CA ALA A 95 11.24 -2.00 -6.75
C ALA A 95 12.36 -2.22 -5.71
N LEU A 96 12.34 -1.47 -4.59
CA LEU A 96 13.29 -1.65 -3.50
C LEU A 96 13.21 -3.05 -2.89
N VAL A 97 11.99 -3.55 -2.65
CA VAL A 97 11.77 -4.90 -2.13
C VAL A 97 12.26 -5.95 -3.14
N ALA A 98 11.96 -5.79 -4.43
CA ALA A 98 12.44 -6.70 -5.46
C ALA A 98 13.98 -6.76 -5.49
N CYS A 99 14.63 -5.59 -5.51
CA CYS A 99 16.09 -5.49 -5.48
C CYS A 99 16.71 -6.13 -4.22
N SER A 100 16.06 -6.00 -3.06
CA SER A 100 16.55 -6.64 -1.83
C SER A 100 16.46 -8.17 -1.83
N ASN A 101 15.45 -8.74 -2.49
CA ASN A 101 15.31 -10.20 -2.61
C ASN A 101 16.36 -10.76 -3.57
N ASP A 102 16.60 -10.10 -4.70
CA ASP A 102 17.66 -10.50 -5.63
C ASP A 102 19.05 -10.51 -4.95
N PHE A 103 19.30 -9.56 -4.03
CA PHE A 103 20.54 -9.54 -3.24
C PHE A 103 20.65 -10.71 -2.24
N LEU A 104 19.54 -11.16 -1.66
CA LEU A 104 19.54 -12.30 -0.73
C LEU A 104 19.65 -13.65 -1.44
N GLU A 105 19.20 -13.78 -2.69
CA GLU A 105 19.32 -15.02 -3.47
C GLU A 105 20.71 -15.20 -4.10
N THR A 106 21.52 -14.14 -4.17
CA THR A 106 22.84 -14.15 -4.81
C THR A 106 24.01 -14.35 -3.84
N VAL A 107 23.77 -14.39 -2.53
CA VAL A 107 24.77 -14.60 -1.46
C VAL A 107 24.58 -15.96 -0.80
#